data_AF-A0A067MYY2-F1
#
_entry.id   AF-A0A067MYY2-F1
#
_cell.length_a   1.000
_cell.length_b   1.000
_cell.length_c   1.000
_cell.angle_alpha   90.00
_cell.angle_beta   90.00
_cell.angle_gamma   90.00
#
_symmetry.space_group_name_H-M   'P 1'
#
loop_
_entity.id
_entity.type
_entity.pdbx_description
1 polymer ?
#
loop_
_entity_poly.entity_id
_entity_poly.type
_entity_poly.pdbx_seq_one_letter_code
_entity_poly.pdbx_strand_id
1 'polypeptide(L)'
;MALSFGHRARTLSLYRSLLRQAGRLPHQYLSQFFRSRVRDDFRKNRIVPSRDGLLNTKLRRARKDLKLLTAASAGGIAPLNRVLSLAYGRTGKFRRELLTPILSDAPTLPPPRIIPAVERSRPPSYNPMIKALLASPHARIRKTLSSRKMATPPTLPERADPKSKDAQLLGPFSRRREVNIRWRYFTGEVAKVRPPLEIRLKEMMPGGELVERENDRESLIRLGLSPIGLEGTSAYRDLRVLAGEAISRPLKPRRQRKLHPEEAPSPSTQTPTTTSPLQRQPPRSARSLRNRYKLILAQLPILNYVYKPPPLGKGPPVGRFTVSKPPPVSTMRSVASVDDMVWAERAAAKDAIENAIAEEEERKRRQIREPGKDQKGARAGTVGTAKRRT
;
A
#
# COMPACT_ATOMS: atom_id res chain seq x y z
N MET A 1 23.88 28.74 -13.12
CA MET A 1 24.75 28.61 -11.93
C MET A 1 25.12 27.15 -11.72
N ALA A 2 26.39 26.80 -11.80
CA ALA A 2 26.86 25.44 -11.57
C ALA A 2 26.80 25.09 -10.07
N LEU A 3 26.35 23.87 -9.73
CA LEU A 3 26.48 23.34 -8.37
C LEU A 3 27.98 23.33 -8.00
N SER A 4 28.32 23.80 -6.80
CA SER A 4 29.68 23.62 -6.27
C SER A 4 30.10 22.16 -6.41
N PHE A 5 31.33 21.94 -6.88
CA PHE A 5 31.86 20.63 -7.27
C PHE A 5 31.61 19.55 -6.20
N GLY A 6 31.79 19.91 -4.93
CA GLY A 6 31.54 19.02 -3.79
C GLY A 6 30.07 18.59 -3.65
N HIS A 7 29.11 19.49 -3.90
CA HIS A 7 27.68 19.15 -3.88
C HIS A 7 27.32 18.20 -5.01
N ARG A 8 27.85 18.43 -6.21
CA ARG A 8 27.61 17.56 -7.37
C ARG A 8 28.12 16.14 -7.10
N ALA A 9 29.34 15.99 -6.60
CA ALA A 9 29.93 14.68 -6.27
C ALA A 9 29.09 13.93 -5.22
N ARG A 10 28.68 14.61 -4.14
CA ARG A 10 27.82 14.03 -3.08
C ARG A 10 26.47 13.58 -3.63
N THR A 11 25.82 14.40 -4.46
CA THR A 11 24.53 14.07 -5.09
C THR A 11 24.65 12.85 -6.02
N LEU A 12 25.71 12.78 -6.84
CA LEU A 12 25.96 11.65 -7.74
C LEU A 12 26.27 10.35 -6.98
N SER A 13 27.05 10.43 -5.91
CA SER A 13 27.32 9.28 -5.04
C SER A 13 26.04 8.75 -4.39
N LEU A 14 25.18 9.63 -3.88
CA LEU A 14 23.88 9.27 -3.31
C LEU A 14 22.96 8.64 -4.35
N TYR A 15 22.90 9.21 -5.55
CA TYR A 15 22.13 8.68 -6.68
C TYR A 15 22.57 7.25 -7.06
N ARG A 16 23.88 7.02 -7.23
CA ARG A 16 24.43 5.69 -7.55
C ARG A 16 24.13 4.69 -6.44
N SER A 17 24.26 5.10 -5.19
CA SER A 17 23.96 4.27 -4.02
C SER A 17 22.49 3.85 -4.02
N LEU A 18 21.57 4.77 -4.27
CA LEU A 18 20.14 4.47 -4.38
C LEU A 18 19.83 3.49 -5.51
N LEU A 19 20.41 3.67 -6.70
CA LEU A 19 20.19 2.75 -7.82
C LEU A 19 20.74 1.35 -7.55
N ARG A 20 21.91 1.26 -6.89
CA ARG A 20 22.49 -0.02 -6.47
C ARG A 20 21.58 -0.74 -5.48
N GLN A 21 21.11 -0.04 -4.44
CA GLN A 21 20.21 -0.65 -3.44
C GLN A 21 18.84 -0.99 -4.02
N ALA A 22 18.28 -0.16 -4.90
CA ALA A 22 17.04 -0.46 -5.61
C ALA A 22 17.18 -1.75 -6.44
N GLY A 23 18.34 -1.99 -7.06
CA GLY A 23 18.61 -3.21 -7.82
C GLY A 23 18.79 -4.49 -6.97
N ARG A 24 18.93 -4.37 -5.64
CA ARG A 24 19.06 -5.50 -4.71
C ARG A 24 17.72 -5.94 -4.12
N LEU A 25 16.61 -5.33 -4.52
CA LEU A 25 15.28 -5.74 -4.08
C LEU A 25 14.93 -7.10 -4.69
N PRO A 26 14.13 -7.93 -3.99
CA PRO A 26 13.94 -9.34 -4.35
C PRO A 26 13.19 -9.54 -5.67
N HIS A 27 12.38 -8.56 -6.10
CA HIS A 27 11.54 -8.72 -7.28
C HIS A 27 11.82 -7.64 -8.34
N GLN A 28 11.82 -8.05 -9.61
CA GLN A 28 12.15 -7.21 -10.76
C GLN A 28 11.27 -5.95 -10.86
N TYR A 29 9.95 -6.08 -10.65
CA TYR A 29 9.06 -4.92 -10.66
C TYR A 29 9.44 -3.89 -9.59
N LEU A 30 9.78 -4.31 -8.37
CA LEU A 30 10.20 -3.39 -7.30
C LEU A 30 11.49 -2.66 -7.69
N SER A 31 12.46 -3.42 -8.20
CA SER A 31 13.74 -2.86 -8.67
C SER A 31 13.53 -1.82 -9.77
N GLN A 32 12.70 -2.13 -10.77
CA GLN A 32 12.36 -1.21 -11.87
C GLN A 32 11.61 0.03 -11.37
N PHE A 33 10.58 -0.15 -10.53
CA PHE A 33 9.79 0.93 -9.94
C PHE A 33 10.68 1.93 -9.19
N PHE A 34 11.54 1.45 -8.28
CA PHE A 34 12.41 2.33 -7.50
C PHE A 34 13.52 2.95 -8.34
N ARG A 35 14.08 2.24 -9.34
CA ARG A 35 15.03 2.85 -10.28
C ARG A 35 14.40 3.98 -11.08
N SER A 36 13.20 3.78 -11.60
CA SER A 36 12.43 4.81 -12.33
C SER A 36 12.14 6.00 -11.43
N ARG A 37 11.60 5.75 -10.24
CA ARG A 37 11.31 6.80 -9.25
C ARG A 37 12.55 7.60 -8.86
N VAL A 38 13.68 6.94 -8.57
CA VAL A 38 14.93 7.62 -8.22
C VAL A 38 15.43 8.48 -9.38
N ARG A 39 15.34 7.98 -10.63
CA ARG A 39 15.68 8.77 -11.82
C ARG A 39 14.82 10.03 -11.94
N ASP A 40 13.51 9.89 -11.79
CA ASP A 40 12.58 11.01 -11.87
C ASP A 40 12.78 12.04 -10.76
N ASP A 41 12.98 11.58 -9.52
CA ASP A 41 13.20 12.46 -8.38
C ASP A 41 14.50 13.27 -8.59
N PHE A 42 15.59 12.67 -9.06
CA PHE A 42 16.84 13.41 -9.33
C PHE A 42 16.75 14.29 -10.58
N ARG A 43 16.06 13.87 -11.64
CA ARG A 43 15.81 14.69 -12.84
C ARG A 43 15.03 15.96 -12.49
N LYS A 44 13.93 15.83 -11.73
CA LYS A 44 13.10 16.97 -11.29
C LYS A 44 13.87 17.96 -10.42
N ASN A 45 14.78 17.46 -9.58
CA ASN A 45 15.58 18.31 -8.70
C ASN A 45 16.86 18.85 -9.36
N ARG A 46 17.13 18.55 -10.65
CA ARG A 46 18.31 19.08 -11.36
C ARG A 46 18.26 20.59 -11.55
N ILE A 47 17.05 21.15 -11.64
CA ILE A 47 16.80 22.58 -11.91
C ILE A 47 16.86 23.41 -10.62
N VAL A 48 16.79 22.77 -9.44
CA VAL A 48 16.76 23.48 -8.15
C VAL A 48 18.12 24.14 -7.89
N PRO A 49 18.18 25.47 -7.67
CA PRO A 49 19.43 26.17 -7.47
C PRO A 49 20.11 25.78 -6.15
N SER A 50 21.44 25.80 -6.14
CA SER A 50 22.27 25.26 -5.05
C SER A 50 22.16 26.05 -3.73
N ARG A 51 21.81 27.33 -3.82
CA ARG A 51 21.69 28.22 -2.65
C ARG A 51 20.40 27.99 -1.85
N ASP A 52 19.49 27.15 -2.35
CA ASP A 52 18.22 26.90 -1.66
C ASP A 52 18.36 25.82 -0.58
N GLY A 53 17.88 26.10 0.63
CA GLY A 53 17.64 25.10 1.68
C GLY A 53 16.72 23.95 1.23
N LEU A 54 15.99 24.15 0.12
CA LEU A 54 15.23 23.12 -0.58
C LEU A 54 16.11 21.95 -1.03
N LEU A 55 17.30 22.20 -1.61
CA LEU A 55 18.19 21.14 -2.08
C LEU A 55 18.61 20.23 -0.92
N ASN A 56 19.02 20.81 0.21
CA ASN A 56 19.37 20.07 1.42
C ASN A 56 18.20 19.24 1.95
N THR A 57 16.97 19.76 1.88
CA THR A 57 15.76 19.03 2.26
C THR A 57 15.50 17.84 1.33
N LYS A 58 15.72 17.99 0.01
CA LYS A 58 15.62 16.90 -0.98
C LYS A 58 16.71 15.84 -0.75
N LEU A 59 17.96 16.25 -0.53
CA LEU A 59 19.07 15.33 -0.22
C LEU A 59 18.82 14.56 1.08
N ARG A 60 18.31 15.24 2.11
CA ARG A 60 17.90 14.59 3.37
C ARG A 60 16.81 13.56 3.13
N ARG A 61 15.83 13.84 2.27
CA ARG A 61 14.80 12.87 1.87
C ARG A 61 15.40 11.69 1.10
N ALA A 62 16.29 11.93 0.14
CA ALA A 62 16.98 10.89 -0.61
C ALA A 62 17.84 9.98 0.29
N ARG A 63 18.49 10.53 1.33
CA ARG A 63 19.19 9.73 2.36
C ARG A 63 18.24 8.86 3.17
N LYS A 64 17.04 9.34 3.51
CA LYS A 64 16.00 8.52 4.17
C LYS A 64 15.55 7.38 3.26
N ASP A 65 15.35 7.66 1.97
CA ASP A 65 15.01 6.63 0.98
C ASP A 65 16.15 5.62 0.82
N LEU A 66 17.42 6.05 0.88
CA LEU A 66 18.57 5.14 0.87
C LEU A 66 18.58 4.23 2.10
N LYS A 67 18.40 4.78 3.31
CA LYS A 67 18.31 3.98 4.54
C LYS A 67 17.17 2.96 4.46
N LEU A 68 16.01 3.38 3.95
CA LEU A 68 14.86 2.50 3.75
C LEU A 68 15.18 1.34 2.79
N LEU A 69 15.76 1.65 1.63
CA LEU A 69 16.11 0.64 0.62
C LEU A 69 17.23 -0.28 1.08
N THR A 70 18.26 0.24 1.76
CA THR A 70 19.31 -0.58 2.35
C THR A 70 18.73 -1.53 3.40
N ALA A 71 17.90 -1.04 4.32
CA ALA A 71 17.28 -1.88 5.33
C ALA A 71 16.35 -2.95 4.73
N ALA A 72 15.58 -2.59 3.70
CA ALA A 72 14.74 -3.54 2.97
C ALA A 72 15.57 -4.58 2.19
N SER A 73 16.62 -4.16 1.48
CA SER A 73 17.52 -5.06 0.74
C SER A 73 18.27 -6.03 1.65
N ALA A 74 18.53 -5.61 2.89
CA ALA A 74 19.15 -6.41 3.91
C ALA A 74 18.15 -7.30 4.66
N GLY A 75 16.88 -7.29 4.26
CA GLY A 75 15.87 -8.23 4.75
C GLY A 75 14.90 -7.73 5.81
N GLY A 76 15.04 -6.47 6.24
CA GLY A 76 14.18 -5.90 7.28
C GLY A 76 12.70 -5.92 6.87
N ILE A 77 11.88 -6.59 7.68
CA ILE A 77 10.46 -6.82 7.41
C ILE A 77 9.66 -5.52 7.31
N ALA A 78 9.77 -4.63 8.29
CA ALA A 78 9.03 -3.37 8.31
C ALA A 78 9.46 -2.43 7.16
N PRO A 79 10.76 -2.24 6.88
CA PRO A 79 11.24 -1.59 5.67
C PRO A 79 10.66 -2.18 4.38
N LEU A 80 10.67 -3.51 4.24
CA LEU A 80 10.12 -4.17 3.06
C LEU A 80 8.62 -3.91 2.89
N ASN A 81 7.82 -4.02 3.95
CA ASN A 81 6.38 -3.70 3.91
C ASN A 81 6.13 -2.27 3.46
N ARG A 82 6.99 -1.32 3.89
CA ARG A 82 6.92 0.08 3.45
C ARG A 82 7.31 0.24 1.98
N VAL A 83 8.34 -0.47 1.51
CA VAL A 83 8.76 -0.52 0.10
C VAL A 83 7.62 -1.06 -0.78
N LEU A 84 7.01 -2.19 -0.39
CA LEU A 84 5.84 -2.76 -1.06
C LEU A 84 4.64 -1.80 -1.07
N SER A 85 4.36 -1.17 0.07
CA SER A 85 3.27 -0.19 0.20
C SER A 85 3.47 1.04 -0.69
N LEU A 86 4.72 1.44 -0.95
CA LEU A 86 5.03 2.53 -1.89
C LEU A 86 4.90 2.06 -3.35
N ALA A 87 5.42 0.88 -3.68
CA ALA A 87 5.44 0.35 -5.05
C ALA A 87 4.08 -0.06 -5.59
N TYR A 88 3.16 -0.51 -4.72
CA TYR A 88 1.78 -0.84 -5.09
C TYR A 88 0.78 0.24 -4.68
N GLY A 89 1.27 1.46 -4.44
CA GLY A 89 0.44 2.66 -4.28
C GLY A 89 -0.49 2.62 -3.08
N ARG A 90 -0.14 1.92 -2.00
CA ARG A 90 -0.88 1.99 -0.72
C ARG A 90 -0.61 3.32 0.00
N THR A 91 0.57 3.90 -0.21
CA THR A 91 1.01 5.15 0.43
C THR A 91 1.78 6.05 -0.55
N GLY A 92 1.95 7.32 -0.17
CA GLY A 92 2.84 8.26 -0.88
C GLY A 92 2.26 8.82 -2.19
N LYS A 93 3.17 9.21 -3.10
CA LYS A 93 2.84 9.88 -4.37
C LYS A 93 2.11 8.95 -5.34
N PHE A 94 2.59 7.72 -5.47
CA PHE A 94 2.01 6.75 -6.41
C PHE A 94 0.55 6.42 -6.05
N ARG A 95 0.20 6.36 -4.76
CA ARG A 95 -1.20 6.26 -4.31
C ARG A 95 -2.08 7.36 -4.90
N ARG A 96 -1.60 8.61 -4.87
CA ARG A 96 -2.34 9.75 -5.40
C ARG A 96 -2.47 9.63 -6.92
N GLU A 97 -1.40 9.22 -7.61
CA GLU A 97 -1.42 9.00 -9.06
C GLU A 97 -2.46 7.95 -9.46
N LEU A 98 -2.57 6.84 -8.72
CA LEU A 98 -3.60 5.82 -8.95
C LEU A 98 -5.03 6.34 -8.69
N LEU A 99 -5.23 7.21 -7.70
CA LEU A 99 -6.55 7.77 -7.39
C LEU A 99 -6.94 8.96 -8.29
N THR A 100 -5.96 9.65 -8.87
CA THR A 100 -6.20 10.86 -9.68
C THR A 100 -7.16 10.61 -10.85
N PRO A 101 -7.01 9.57 -11.71
CA PRO A 101 -7.96 9.34 -12.80
C PRO A 101 -9.38 9.13 -12.28
N ILE A 102 -9.55 8.33 -11.23
CA ILE A 102 -10.86 8.04 -10.61
C ILE A 102 -11.53 9.31 -10.03
N LEU A 103 -10.73 10.28 -9.58
CA LEU A 103 -11.22 11.56 -9.04
C LEU A 103 -11.45 12.61 -10.13
N SER A 104 -10.72 12.53 -11.24
CA SER A 104 -10.83 13.44 -12.38
C SER A 104 -12.00 13.10 -13.30
N ASP A 105 -12.44 11.84 -13.32
CA ASP A 105 -13.62 11.41 -14.06
C ASP A 105 -14.86 12.16 -13.55
N ALA A 106 -15.23 13.20 -14.29
CA ALA A 106 -16.31 14.10 -13.93
C ALA A 106 -17.65 13.36 -13.91
N PRO A 107 -18.55 13.68 -12.95
CA PRO A 107 -19.91 13.20 -13.01
C PRO A 107 -20.58 13.71 -14.30
N THR A 108 -21.49 12.93 -14.88
CA THR A 108 -22.27 13.31 -16.06
C THR A 108 -22.98 14.67 -15.87
N LEU A 109 -23.39 14.98 -14.64
CA LEU A 109 -23.91 16.28 -14.25
C LEU A 109 -23.21 16.78 -12.98
N PRO A 110 -22.49 17.90 -13.04
CA PRO A 110 -21.86 18.48 -11.86
C PRO A 110 -22.94 18.99 -10.89
N PRO A 111 -22.74 18.85 -9.56
CA PRO A 111 -23.71 19.32 -8.59
C PRO A 111 -23.90 20.84 -8.67
N PRO A 112 -25.06 21.35 -8.21
CA PRO A 112 -25.32 22.78 -8.20
C PRO A 112 -24.30 23.52 -7.33
N ARG A 113 -23.99 24.75 -7.74
CA ARG A 113 -23.07 25.63 -7.00
C ARG A 113 -23.74 26.04 -5.68
N ILE A 114 -23.00 25.99 -4.57
CA ILE A 114 -23.50 26.49 -3.27
C ILE A 114 -23.55 28.04 -3.30
N ILE A 115 -22.55 28.66 -3.93
CA ILE A 115 -22.50 30.11 -4.16
C ILE A 115 -22.67 30.34 -5.67
N PRO A 116 -23.80 30.88 -6.14
CA PRO A 116 -24.11 30.98 -7.57
C PRO A 116 -23.01 31.62 -8.42
N ALA A 117 -22.39 32.69 -7.91
CA ALA A 117 -21.34 33.44 -8.58
C ALA A 117 -19.96 32.74 -8.63
N VAL A 118 -19.71 31.69 -7.84
CA VAL A 118 -18.37 31.10 -7.68
C VAL A 118 -18.38 29.63 -8.11
N GLU A 119 -17.75 29.31 -9.24
CA GLU A 119 -17.67 27.92 -9.75
C GLU A 119 -16.96 26.96 -8.79
N ARG A 120 -15.91 27.43 -8.10
CA ARG A 120 -15.17 26.65 -7.10
C ARG A 120 -16.00 26.29 -5.86
N SER A 121 -17.20 26.86 -5.71
CA SER A 121 -18.13 26.56 -4.62
C SER A 121 -18.96 25.29 -4.85
N ARG A 122 -18.79 24.60 -5.99
CA ARG A 122 -19.42 23.30 -6.21
C ARG A 122 -18.96 22.31 -5.14
N PRO A 123 -19.88 21.57 -4.51
CA PRO A 123 -19.49 20.51 -3.60
C PRO A 123 -18.75 19.42 -4.38
N PRO A 124 -17.83 18.69 -3.72
CA PRO A 124 -17.13 17.60 -4.37
C PRO A 124 -18.12 16.51 -4.78
N SER A 125 -18.09 16.13 -6.05
CA SER A 125 -18.92 15.06 -6.59
C SER A 125 -18.26 13.70 -6.41
N TYR A 126 -19.00 12.74 -5.88
CA TYR A 126 -18.52 11.35 -5.79
C TYR A 126 -18.83 10.62 -7.10
N ASN A 127 -17.80 10.34 -7.90
CA ASN A 127 -17.90 9.42 -9.04
C ASN A 127 -18.41 8.04 -8.55
N PRO A 128 -19.23 7.30 -9.33
CA PRO A 128 -19.71 5.97 -8.95
C PRO A 128 -18.58 4.99 -8.55
N MET A 129 -17.39 5.06 -9.15
CA MET A 129 -16.21 4.30 -8.73
C MET A 129 -15.79 4.65 -7.29
N ILE A 130 -15.63 5.94 -6.99
CA ILE A 130 -15.27 6.42 -5.64
C ILE A 130 -16.38 6.10 -4.63
N LYS A 131 -17.66 6.21 -5.00
CA LYS A 131 -18.79 5.82 -4.16
C LYS A 131 -18.68 4.34 -3.77
N ALA A 132 -18.43 3.46 -4.73
CA ALA A 132 -18.25 2.03 -4.47
C ALA A 132 -17.06 1.76 -3.54
N LEU A 133 -15.93 2.44 -3.77
CA LEU A 133 -14.75 2.34 -2.92
C LEU A 133 -14.98 2.87 -1.48
N LEU A 134 -15.75 3.95 -1.31
CA LEU A 134 -16.07 4.51 0.01
C LEU A 134 -17.13 3.70 0.77
N ALA A 135 -18.07 3.09 0.04
CA ALA A 135 -19.09 2.23 0.63
C ALA A 135 -18.51 0.86 1.06
N SER A 136 -17.48 0.37 0.36
CA SER A 136 -16.90 -0.95 0.63
C SER A 136 -15.96 -0.98 1.84
N PRO A 137 -16.04 -2.02 2.70
CA PRO A 137 -15.12 -2.19 3.82
C PRO A 137 -13.71 -2.59 3.39
N HIS A 138 -13.53 -3.08 2.16
CA HIS A 138 -12.26 -3.63 1.67
C HIS A 138 -11.34 -2.57 1.08
N ALA A 139 -11.95 -1.53 0.50
CA ALA A 139 -11.23 -0.40 -0.08
C ALA A 139 -10.90 0.69 0.96
N ARG A 140 -11.42 0.62 2.19
CA ARG A 140 -11.15 1.65 3.21
C ARG A 140 -10.19 1.17 4.29
N ILE A 141 -9.37 2.12 4.77
CA ILE A 141 -8.51 1.93 5.94
C ILE A 141 -9.36 1.96 7.24
N ARG A 142 -10.49 2.67 7.21
CA ARG A 142 -11.42 2.85 8.35
C ARG A 142 -12.82 2.31 8.00
N LYS A 143 -13.78 2.49 8.92
CA LYS A 143 -15.20 2.11 8.76
C LYS A 143 -15.78 2.59 7.42
N THR A 144 -16.74 1.86 6.89
CA THR A 144 -17.45 2.18 5.64
C THR A 144 -18.19 3.51 5.72
N LEU A 145 -18.37 4.17 4.57
CA LEU A 145 -19.16 5.39 4.49
C LEU A 145 -20.60 5.04 4.10
N SER A 146 -21.57 5.43 4.94
CA SER A 146 -22.98 5.36 4.56
C SER A 146 -23.30 6.43 3.51
N SER A 147 -24.24 6.14 2.60
CA SER A 147 -24.72 7.08 1.57
C SER A 147 -25.16 8.43 2.18
N ARG A 148 -25.84 8.39 3.34
CA ARG A 148 -26.24 9.61 4.07
C ARG A 148 -25.04 10.49 4.43
N LYS A 149 -23.95 9.88 4.90
CA LYS A 149 -22.71 10.59 5.26
C LYS A 149 -21.88 11.06 4.06
N MET A 150 -22.18 10.56 2.86
CA MET A 150 -21.62 11.11 1.60
C MET A 150 -22.37 12.37 1.18
N ALA A 151 -23.69 12.38 1.32
CA ALA A 151 -24.53 13.52 0.97
C ALA A 151 -24.36 14.68 1.97
N THR A 152 -24.50 14.38 3.26
CA THR A 152 -24.37 15.36 4.35
C THR A 152 -23.26 14.92 5.31
N PRO A 153 -22.12 15.63 5.34
CA PRO A 153 -21.02 15.25 6.19
C PRO A 153 -21.38 15.48 7.66
N PRO A 154 -21.05 14.55 8.58
CA PRO A 154 -21.38 14.66 10.00
C PRO A 154 -20.65 15.82 10.71
N THR A 155 -19.64 16.41 10.07
CA THR A 155 -18.95 17.61 10.56
C THR A 155 -19.69 18.90 10.23
N LEU A 156 -20.75 18.84 9.43
CA LEU A 156 -21.58 19.98 9.10
C LEU A 156 -22.62 20.19 10.22
N PRO A 157 -22.75 21.40 10.77
CA PRO A 157 -23.74 21.67 11.80
C PRO A 157 -25.16 21.60 11.21
N GLU A 158 -26.15 21.27 12.05
CA GLU A 158 -27.57 21.24 11.65
C GLU A 158 -28.05 22.58 11.11
N ARG A 159 -27.48 23.68 11.62
CA ARG A 159 -27.66 25.05 11.13
C ARG A 159 -27.42 25.23 9.62
N ALA A 160 -26.67 24.33 8.98
CA ALA A 160 -26.48 24.39 7.53
C ALA A 160 -27.78 24.13 6.75
N ASP A 161 -28.72 23.37 7.34
CA ASP A 161 -30.03 23.18 6.76
C ASP A 161 -30.92 24.38 7.10
N PRO A 162 -31.45 25.12 6.09
CA PRO A 162 -32.23 26.34 6.33
C PRO A 162 -33.55 26.08 7.06
N LYS A 163 -34.01 24.82 7.08
CA LYS A 163 -35.23 24.38 7.77
C LYS A 163 -34.98 23.97 9.23
N SER A 164 -33.73 23.91 9.67
CA SER A 164 -33.40 23.54 11.06
C SER A 164 -33.79 24.65 12.05
N LYS A 165 -34.14 24.27 13.28
CA LYS A 165 -34.44 25.22 14.37
C LYS A 165 -33.25 26.14 14.65
N ASP A 166 -32.02 25.60 14.59
CA ASP A 166 -30.80 26.37 14.77
C ASP A 166 -30.60 27.45 13.71
N ALA A 167 -30.96 27.17 12.44
CA ALA A 167 -30.89 28.17 11.38
C ALA A 167 -31.95 29.26 11.56
N GLN A 168 -33.13 28.92 12.08
CA GLN A 168 -34.18 29.88 12.40
C GLN A 168 -33.79 30.76 13.59
N LEU A 169 -33.20 30.19 14.64
CA LEU A 169 -32.82 30.90 15.86
C LEU A 169 -31.57 31.77 15.69
N LEU A 170 -30.52 31.22 15.07
CA LEU A 170 -29.21 31.88 14.97
C LEU A 170 -28.96 32.55 13.61
N GLY A 171 -29.88 32.39 12.66
CA GLY A 171 -29.75 32.81 11.26
C GLY A 171 -29.05 31.79 10.35
N PRO A 172 -28.99 32.03 9.03
CA PRO A 172 -28.44 31.08 8.06
C PRO A 172 -26.94 30.83 8.26
N PHE A 173 -26.47 29.63 7.90
CA PHE A 173 -25.05 29.28 7.96
C PHE A 173 -24.27 29.91 6.79
N SER A 174 -23.00 30.27 7.03
CA SER A 174 -22.14 30.84 5.99
C SER A 174 -21.85 29.81 4.88
N ARG A 175 -22.31 30.12 3.65
CA ARG A 175 -22.09 29.30 2.45
C ARG A 175 -20.62 28.97 2.20
N ARG A 176 -19.70 29.94 2.43
CA ARG A 176 -18.24 29.70 2.28
C ARG A 176 -17.73 28.67 3.28
N ARG A 177 -18.21 28.73 4.52
CA ARG A 177 -17.84 27.77 5.57
C ARG A 177 -18.36 26.38 5.26
N GLU A 178 -19.59 26.27 4.74
CA GLU A 178 -20.17 25.01 4.28
C GLU A 178 -19.31 24.37 3.18
N VAL A 179 -18.97 25.12 2.12
CA VAL A 179 -18.09 24.66 1.04
C VAL A 179 -16.78 24.10 1.60
N ASN A 180 -16.13 24.86 2.48
CA ASN A 180 -14.87 24.45 3.10
C ASN A 180 -15.01 23.18 3.95
N ILE A 181 -16.08 23.04 4.73
CA ILE A 181 -16.34 21.83 5.52
C ILE A 181 -16.55 20.62 4.61
N ARG A 182 -17.38 20.75 3.56
CA ARG A 182 -17.63 19.67 2.60
C ARG A 182 -16.34 19.22 1.88
N TRP A 183 -15.50 20.16 1.43
CA TRP A 183 -14.22 19.84 0.77
C TRP A 183 -13.21 19.20 1.73
N ARG A 184 -13.08 19.71 2.96
CA ARG A 184 -12.21 19.12 3.99
C ARG A 184 -12.66 17.69 4.33
N TYR A 185 -13.96 17.48 4.46
CA TYR A 185 -14.51 16.17 4.71
C TYR A 185 -14.23 15.21 3.55
N PHE A 186 -14.54 15.61 2.31
CA PHE A 186 -14.29 14.81 1.11
C PHE A 186 -12.81 14.42 0.98
N THR A 187 -11.90 15.39 1.05
CA THR A 187 -10.45 15.13 0.95
C THR A 187 -9.96 14.20 2.06
N GLY A 188 -10.48 14.37 3.29
CA GLY A 188 -10.22 13.47 4.41
C GLY A 188 -10.76 12.05 4.21
N GLU A 189 -11.94 11.89 3.60
CA GLU A 189 -12.53 10.59 3.28
C GLU A 189 -11.79 9.89 2.14
N VAL A 190 -11.47 10.60 1.07
CA VAL A 190 -10.68 10.08 -0.08
C VAL A 190 -9.27 9.68 0.37
N ALA A 191 -8.64 10.43 1.28
CA ALA A 191 -7.36 10.08 1.88
C ALA A 191 -7.40 8.80 2.74
N LYS A 192 -8.57 8.19 2.97
CA LYS A 192 -8.74 6.89 3.64
C LYS A 192 -9.00 5.74 2.65
N VAL A 193 -9.14 6.02 1.36
CA VAL A 193 -9.41 5.02 0.30
C VAL A 193 -8.11 4.40 -0.22
N ARG A 194 -8.06 3.08 -0.30
CA ARG A 194 -7.01 2.31 -0.94
C ARG A 194 -7.32 2.24 -2.44
N PRO A 195 -6.40 2.65 -3.32
CA PRO A 195 -6.64 2.56 -4.76
C PRO A 195 -6.75 1.10 -5.20
N PRO A 196 -7.67 0.76 -6.11
CA PRO A 196 -7.64 -0.49 -6.84
C PRO A 196 -6.41 -0.52 -7.77
N LEU A 197 -5.94 -1.72 -8.11
CA LEU A 197 -4.89 -1.89 -9.14
C LEU A 197 -5.46 -2.34 -10.50
N GLU A 198 -6.65 -2.93 -10.49
CA GLU A 198 -7.29 -3.53 -11.67
C GLU A 198 -8.80 -3.31 -11.57
N ILE A 199 -9.43 -3.03 -12.72
CA ILE A 199 -10.88 -3.09 -12.90
C ILE A 199 -11.22 -4.43 -13.55
N ARG A 200 -12.10 -5.21 -12.94
CA ARG A 200 -12.63 -6.44 -13.52
C ARG A 200 -13.96 -6.19 -14.21
N LEU A 201 -14.03 -6.54 -15.48
CA LEU A 201 -15.27 -6.47 -16.26
C LEU A 201 -16.12 -7.72 -16.01
N LYS A 202 -17.36 -7.51 -15.60
CA LYS A 202 -18.35 -8.58 -15.44
C LYS A 202 -19.57 -8.24 -16.27
N GLU A 203 -19.85 -9.07 -17.26
CA GLU A 203 -21.03 -8.94 -18.09
C GLU A 203 -22.18 -9.70 -17.44
N MET A 204 -23.32 -9.03 -17.27
CA MET A 204 -24.55 -9.64 -16.76
C MET A 204 -25.37 -10.15 -17.94
N MET A 205 -25.42 -11.48 -18.06
CA MET A 205 -26.21 -12.19 -19.06
C MET A 205 -27.72 -12.05 -18.76
N PRO A 206 -28.62 -12.23 -19.75
CA PRO A 206 -30.07 -12.17 -19.54
C PRO A 206 -30.58 -13.16 -18.47
N GLY A 207 -29.87 -14.28 -18.26
CA GLY A 207 -30.14 -15.25 -17.19
C GLY A 207 -29.62 -14.86 -15.79
N GLY A 208 -29.05 -13.66 -15.62
CA GLY A 208 -28.50 -13.19 -14.35
C GLY A 208 -27.09 -13.71 -14.01
N GLU A 209 -26.53 -14.60 -14.84
CA GLU A 209 -25.16 -15.08 -14.70
C GLU A 209 -24.15 -13.97 -14.99
N LEU A 210 -23.09 -13.91 -14.18
CA LEU A 210 -22.01 -12.93 -14.32
C LEU A 210 -20.79 -13.59 -14.96
N VAL A 211 -20.53 -13.26 -16.23
CA VAL A 211 -19.36 -13.77 -16.96
C VAL A 211 -18.21 -12.78 -16.81
N GLU A 212 -17.05 -13.25 -16.35
CA GLU A 212 -15.84 -12.43 -16.32
C GLU A 212 -15.30 -12.27 -17.75
N ARG A 213 -15.10 -11.02 -18.18
CA ARG A 213 -14.51 -10.67 -19.47
C ARG A 213 -13.04 -10.31 -19.29
N GLU A 214 -12.26 -10.41 -20.36
CA GLU A 214 -10.85 -10.00 -20.35
C GLU A 214 -10.73 -8.50 -20.08
N ASN A 215 -9.81 -8.14 -19.19
CA ASN A 215 -9.60 -6.77 -18.72
C ASN A 215 -8.65 -6.03 -19.67
N ASP A 216 -9.05 -5.90 -20.92
CA ASP A 216 -8.29 -5.13 -21.89
C ASP A 216 -8.55 -3.64 -21.74
N ARG A 217 -7.48 -2.87 -21.90
CA ARG A 217 -7.55 -1.40 -21.84
C ARG A 217 -8.53 -0.84 -22.87
N GLU A 218 -8.62 -1.45 -24.04
CA GLU A 218 -9.56 -1.05 -25.10
C GLU A 218 -11.00 -1.32 -24.69
N SER A 219 -11.28 -2.47 -24.07
CA SER A 219 -12.61 -2.81 -23.57
C SER A 219 -13.10 -1.79 -22.55
N LEU A 220 -12.23 -1.31 -21.66
CA LEU A 220 -12.58 -0.25 -20.70
C LEU A 220 -12.90 1.08 -21.39
N ILE A 221 -12.10 1.47 -22.38
CA ILE A 221 -12.33 2.71 -23.15
C ILE A 221 -13.66 2.63 -23.92
N ARG A 222 -13.99 1.48 -24.50
CA ARG A 222 -15.29 1.25 -25.18
C ARG A 222 -16.47 1.38 -24.22
N LEU A 223 -16.28 1.04 -22.95
CA LEU A 223 -17.28 1.21 -21.89
C LEU A 223 -17.29 2.63 -21.29
N GLY A 224 -16.46 3.55 -21.80
CA GLY A 224 -16.33 4.91 -21.28
C GLY A 224 -15.64 4.98 -19.92
N LEU A 225 -14.86 3.96 -19.55
CA LEU A 225 -14.14 3.89 -18.30
C LEU A 225 -12.68 4.30 -18.49
N SER A 226 -12.20 5.18 -17.61
CA SER A 226 -10.80 5.55 -17.56
C SER A 226 -9.97 4.39 -16.99
N PRO A 227 -8.93 3.92 -17.70
CA PRO A 227 -8.05 2.87 -17.18
C PRO A 227 -7.29 3.37 -15.96
N ILE A 228 -7.12 2.49 -14.96
CA ILE A 228 -6.51 2.87 -13.68
C ILE A 228 -5.07 2.37 -13.62
N GLY A 229 -4.12 3.31 -13.70
CA GLY A 229 -2.76 3.14 -13.18
C GLY A 229 -1.94 1.98 -13.77
N LEU A 230 -2.05 0.80 -13.16
CA LEU A 230 -1.30 -0.42 -13.51
C LEU A 230 -2.12 -1.39 -14.37
N GLU A 231 -3.27 -0.98 -14.85
CA GLU A 231 -4.10 -1.77 -15.76
C GLU A 231 -3.36 -2.10 -17.06
N GLY A 232 -3.44 -3.36 -17.50
CA GLY A 232 -2.63 -3.89 -18.61
C GLY A 232 -1.19 -4.25 -18.23
N THR A 233 -0.73 -3.96 -17.01
CA THR A 233 0.53 -4.53 -16.51
C THR A 233 0.26 -5.87 -15.81
N SER A 234 1.19 -6.82 -15.93
CA SER A 234 1.13 -8.07 -15.19
C SER A 234 1.28 -7.90 -13.67
N ALA A 235 1.42 -6.68 -13.14
CA ALA A 235 1.80 -6.43 -11.75
C ALA A 235 0.87 -7.09 -10.71
N TYR A 236 -0.45 -7.13 -10.96
CA TYR A 236 -1.39 -7.82 -10.07
C TYR A 236 -1.28 -9.35 -10.19
N ARG A 237 -1.10 -9.86 -11.41
CA ARG A 237 -0.86 -11.28 -11.68
C ARG A 237 0.46 -11.76 -11.06
N ASP A 238 1.53 -10.99 -11.22
CA ASP A 238 2.84 -11.25 -10.64
C ASP A 238 2.77 -11.26 -9.12
N LEU A 239 2.02 -10.33 -8.53
CA LEU A 239 1.74 -10.33 -7.09
C LEU A 239 1.05 -11.61 -6.61
N ARG A 240 0.09 -12.13 -7.37
CA ARG A 240 -0.60 -13.40 -7.06
C ARG A 240 0.38 -14.56 -7.09
N VAL A 241 1.19 -14.64 -8.15
CA VAL A 241 2.24 -15.67 -8.29
C VAL A 241 3.25 -15.59 -7.13
N LEU A 242 3.73 -14.38 -6.81
CA LEU A 242 4.64 -14.14 -5.69
C LEU A 242 4.01 -14.41 -4.32
N ALA A 243 2.70 -14.22 -4.18
CA ALA A 243 1.95 -14.61 -2.99
C ALA A 243 1.82 -16.14 -2.87
N GLY A 244 2.23 -16.90 -3.88
CA GLY A 244 2.15 -18.36 -3.90
C GLY A 244 0.83 -18.88 -4.44
N GLU A 245 0.15 -18.12 -5.29
CA GLU A 245 -0.92 -18.66 -6.12
C GLU A 245 -0.31 -19.62 -7.13
N ALA A 246 -0.16 -20.87 -6.70
CA ALA A 246 0.25 -21.94 -7.58
C ALA A 246 -0.82 -22.12 -8.65
N ILE A 247 -0.40 -22.16 -9.91
CA ILE A 247 -1.22 -22.71 -11.00
C ILE A 247 -1.63 -24.10 -10.52
N SER A 248 -2.93 -24.26 -10.32
CA SER A 248 -3.52 -25.38 -9.59
C SER A 248 -3.12 -26.72 -10.18
N ARG A 249 -2.27 -27.45 -9.46
CA ARG A 249 -2.52 -28.87 -9.20
C ARG A 249 -2.40 -29.05 -7.70
N PRO A 250 -3.49 -29.35 -6.97
CA PRO A 250 -3.36 -29.74 -5.57
C PRO A 250 -2.38 -30.90 -5.51
N LEU A 251 -1.35 -30.79 -4.67
CA LEU A 251 -0.48 -31.94 -4.42
C LEU A 251 -1.38 -33.06 -3.88
N LYS A 252 -1.56 -34.14 -4.67
CA LYS A 252 -2.34 -35.31 -4.26
C LYS A 252 -1.92 -35.68 -2.82
N PRO A 253 -2.85 -35.74 -1.85
CA PRO A 253 -2.52 -36.08 -0.47
C PRO A 253 -1.67 -37.35 -0.39
N ARG A 254 -0.79 -37.45 0.61
CA ARG A 254 0.18 -38.55 0.73
C ARG A 254 -0.48 -39.94 0.64
N ARG A 255 -1.73 -40.10 1.09
CA ARG A 255 -2.52 -41.34 0.92
C ARG A 255 -2.86 -41.61 -0.55
N GLN A 256 -3.35 -40.63 -1.31
CA GLN A 256 -3.62 -40.80 -2.74
C GLN A 256 -2.35 -41.05 -3.56
N ARG A 257 -1.20 -40.52 -3.14
CA ARG A 257 0.10 -40.87 -3.74
C ARG A 257 0.53 -42.32 -3.51
N LYS A 258 0.04 -42.96 -2.45
CA LYS A 258 0.32 -44.37 -2.17
C LYS A 258 -0.67 -45.33 -2.85
N LEU A 259 -1.88 -44.87 -3.15
CA LEU A 259 -2.95 -45.70 -3.73
C LEU A 259 -2.87 -45.83 -5.26
N HIS A 260 -2.17 -44.93 -5.95
CA HIS A 260 -1.88 -45.04 -7.39
C HIS A 260 -0.37 -45.07 -7.66
N PRO A 261 0.33 -46.17 -7.36
CA PRO A 261 1.71 -46.36 -7.77
C PRO A 261 1.86 -46.61 -9.29
N GLU A 262 0.79 -46.97 -10.01
CA GLU A 262 0.88 -47.45 -11.40
C GLU A 262 0.73 -46.40 -12.52
N GLU A 263 0.28 -45.18 -12.24
CA GLU A 263 0.36 -44.09 -13.23
C GLU A 263 1.75 -43.44 -13.17
N ALA A 264 2.79 -44.23 -13.43
CA ALA A 264 4.08 -43.68 -13.81
C ALA A 264 3.92 -43.02 -15.20
N PRO A 265 4.25 -41.73 -15.37
CA PRO A 265 4.24 -41.13 -16.70
C PRO A 265 5.22 -41.90 -17.58
N SER A 266 4.72 -42.39 -18.71
CA SER A 266 5.49 -43.12 -19.71
C SER A 266 6.75 -42.33 -20.09
N PRO A 267 7.92 -42.99 -20.24
CA PRO A 267 9.17 -42.34 -20.62
C PRO A 267 9.11 -41.89 -22.08
N SER A 268 8.52 -40.72 -22.34
CA SER A 268 8.78 -39.96 -23.56
C SER A 268 9.94 -39.01 -23.27
N THR A 269 11.10 -39.36 -23.84
CA THR A 269 12.24 -38.51 -24.20
C THR A 269 12.29 -37.14 -23.51
N GLN A 270 12.60 -37.11 -22.22
CA GLN A 270 13.11 -35.93 -21.55
C GLN A 270 14.58 -36.15 -21.27
N THR A 271 15.38 -35.25 -21.81
CA THR A 271 16.83 -35.16 -21.64
C THR A 271 17.22 -35.11 -20.16
N PRO A 272 18.40 -35.65 -19.79
CA PRO A 272 18.81 -35.75 -18.41
C PRO A 272 19.27 -34.39 -17.88
N THR A 273 18.38 -33.66 -17.20
CA THR A 273 18.83 -32.62 -16.25
C THR A 273 19.07 -33.26 -14.89
N THR A 274 20.34 -33.59 -14.67
CA THR A 274 21.09 -33.57 -13.41
C THR A 274 20.26 -33.43 -12.13
N THR A 275 20.06 -34.57 -11.48
CA THR A 275 19.68 -34.71 -10.08
C THR A 275 20.65 -33.95 -9.17
N SER A 276 20.17 -32.88 -8.52
CA SER A 276 20.89 -32.23 -7.42
C SER A 276 20.38 -32.77 -6.07
N PRO A 277 21.24 -33.38 -5.24
CA PRO A 277 20.90 -33.86 -3.91
C PRO A 277 20.97 -32.69 -2.95
N LEU A 278 19.83 -32.09 -2.59
CA LEU A 278 19.68 -31.19 -1.43
C LEU A 278 18.20 -30.83 -1.30
N GLN A 279 17.41 -31.78 -0.81
CA GLN A 279 16.05 -31.56 -0.34
C GLN A 279 16.08 -30.81 1.01
N ARG A 280 16.73 -29.64 1.03
CA ARG A 280 16.65 -28.69 2.13
C ARG A 280 15.26 -28.08 2.11
N GLN A 281 14.62 -28.01 3.27
CA GLN A 281 13.41 -27.22 3.42
C GLN A 281 13.65 -25.82 2.87
N PRO A 282 12.71 -25.21 2.12
CA PRO A 282 12.88 -23.84 1.68
C PRO A 282 13.13 -22.99 2.94
N PRO A 283 14.17 -22.15 2.96
CA PRO A 283 14.48 -21.34 4.12
C PRO A 283 13.23 -20.56 4.54
N ARG A 284 13.00 -20.46 5.85
CA ARG A 284 11.81 -19.83 6.49
C ARG A 284 11.47 -18.44 5.92
N SER A 285 12.43 -17.84 5.27
CA SER A 285 12.48 -16.49 4.74
C SER A 285 11.77 -16.34 3.37
N ALA A 286 11.72 -17.38 2.51
CA ALA A 286 10.84 -17.37 1.32
C ALA A 286 9.35 -17.39 1.71
N ARG A 287 9.01 -18.13 2.78
CA ARG A 287 7.65 -18.10 3.37
C ARG A 287 7.31 -16.74 3.94
N SER A 288 8.27 -16.08 4.61
CA SER A 288 8.10 -14.72 5.13
C SER A 288 7.77 -13.73 4.02
N LEU A 289 8.55 -13.72 2.94
CA LEU A 289 8.35 -12.84 1.78
C LEU A 289 6.99 -13.09 1.10
N ARG A 290 6.60 -14.36 0.90
CA ARG A 290 5.25 -14.70 0.39
C ARG A 290 4.14 -14.20 1.30
N ASN A 291 4.30 -14.37 2.61
CA ASN A 291 3.33 -13.83 3.56
C ASN A 291 3.22 -12.30 3.45
N ARG A 292 4.32 -11.59 3.14
CA ARG A 292 4.26 -10.13 2.90
C ARG A 292 3.51 -9.79 1.62
N TYR A 293 3.73 -10.54 0.54
CA TYR A 293 2.93 -10.37 -0.67
C TYR A 293 1.45 -10.68 -0.42
N LYS A 294 1.12 -11.75 0.32
CA LYS A 294 -0.27 -12.04 0.74
C LYS A 294 -0.89 -10.89 1.54
N LEU A 295 -0.14 -10.30 2.47
CA LEU A 295 -0.62 -9.15 3.25
C LEU A 295 -0.91 -7.94 2.36
N ILE A 296 -0.04 -7.66 1.38
CA ILE A 296 -0.28 -6.58 0.42
C ILE A 296 -1.50 -6.91 -0.44
N LEU A 297 -1.58 -8.13 -0.96
CA LEU A 297 -2.66 -8.60 -1.81
C LEU A 297 -4.00 -8.47 -1.08
N ALA A 298 -4.09 -8.91 0.18
CA ALA A 298 -5.28 -8.76 1.02
C ALA A 298 -5.73 -7.29 1.22
N GLN A 299 -4.84 -6.32 1.01
CA GLN A 299 -5.14 -4.89 1.08
C GLN A 299 -5.46 -4.26 -0.28
N LEU A 300 -5.40 -5.02 -1.38
CA LEU A 300 -5.74 -4.55 -2.72
C LEU A 300 -7.24 -4.77 -2.96
N PRO A 301 -8.07 -3.72 -2.98
CA PRO A 301 -9.45 -3.88 -3.43
C PRO A 301 -9.46 -4.16 -4.93
N ILE A 302 -10.34 -5.07 -5.34
CA ILE A 302 -10.66 -5.30 -6.76
C ILE A 302 -11.95 -4.55 -7.06
N LEU A 303 -11.91 -3.67 -8.06
CA LEU A 303 -13.09 -2.95 -8.51
C LEU A 303 -13.74 -3.76 -9.63
N ASN A 304 -14.95 -4.28 -9.43
CA ASN A 304 -15.69 -4.97 -10.48
C ASN A 304 -16.70 -4.00 -11.10
N TYR A 305 -16.68 -3.88 -12.42
CA TYR A 305 -17.70 -3.18 -13.18
C TYR A 305 -18.69 -4.19 -13.75
N VAL A 306 -19.89 -4.23 -13.18
CA VAL A 306 -20.97 -5.10 -13.65
C VAL A 306 -21.82 -4.30 -14.63
N TYR A 307 -21.85 -4.69 -15.89
CA TYR A 307 -22.64 -4.01 -16.91
C TYR A 307 -23.58 -4.97 -17.63
N LYS A 308 -24.68 -4.41 -18.15
CA LYS A 308 -25.59 -5.12 -19.05
C LYS A 308 -25.30 -4.66 -20.48
N PRO A 309 -25.12 -5.58 -21.45
CA PRO A 309 -24.97 -5.17 -22.84
C PRO A 309 -26.27 -4.49 -23.30
N PRO A 310 -26.19 -3.41 -24.10
CA PRO A 310 -27.38 -2.76 -24.65
C PRO A 310 -28.07 -3.72 -25.64
N PRO A 311 -29.41 -3.85 -25.60
CA PRO A 311 -30.15 -4.86 -26.38
C PRO A 311 -30.05 -4.68 -27.91
N LEU A 312 -29.62 -3.51 -28.39
CA LEU A 312 -29.56 -3.17 -29.83
C LEU A 312 -28.33 -2.31 -30.19
N GLY A 313 -27.27 -2.33 -29.38
CA GLY A 313 -26.09 -1.47 -29.59
C GLY A 313 -26.35 0.04 -29.47
N LYS A 314 -27.57 0.46 -29.11
CA LYS A 314 -27.93 1.87 -28.94
C LYS A 314 -27.58 2.34 -27.54
N GLY A 315 -26.46 3.07 -27.43
CA GLY A 315 -26.06 3.80 -26.23
C GLY A 315 -24.93 3.15 -25.42
N PRO A 316 -24.26 3.93 -24.57
CA PRO A 316 -23.20 3.42 -23.70
C PRO A 316 -23.78 2.42 -22.68
N PRO A 317 -23.09 1.31 -22.41
CA PRO A 317 -23.55 0.33 -21.44
C PRO A 317 -23.61 0.93 -20.04
N VAL A 318 -24.78 0.83 -19.41
CA VAL A 318 -24.98 1.25 -18.03
C VAL A 318 -24.54 0.12 -17.11
N GLY A 319 -23.56 0.40 -16.26
CA GLY A 319 -23.06 -0.54 -15.28
C GLY A 319 -22.97 0.02 -13.87
N ARG A 320 -22.75 -0.89 -12.92
CA ARG A 320 -22.58 -0.60 -11.50
C ARG A 320 -21.22 -1.08 -11.03
N PHE A 321 -20.52 -0.23 -10.28
CA PHE A 321 -19.30 -0.62 -9.60
C PHE A 321 -19.60 -1.35 -8.29
N THR A 322 -18.93 -2.48 -8.10
CA THR A 322 -18.89 -3.22 -6.85
C THR A 322 -17.42 -3.46 -6.48
N VAL A 323 -17.12 -3.66 -5.20
CA VAL A 323 -15.75 -3.88 -4.74
C VAL A 323 -15.69 -5.23 -4.04
N SER A 324 -14.85 -6.12 -4.54
CA SER A 324 -14.60 -7.42 -3.91
C SER A 324 -13.22 -7.47 -3.27
N LYS A 325 -13.07 -8.40 -2.32
CA LYS A 325 -11.76 -8.86 -1.88
C LYS A 325 -11.12 -9.68 -3.00
N PRO A 326 -9.78 -9.69 -3.08
CA PRO A 326 -9.11 -10.68 -3.88
C PRO A 326 -9.42 -12.07 -3.35
N PRO A 327 -9.52 -13.07 -4.24
CA PRO A 327 -9.73 -14.45 -3.81
C PRO A 327 -8.60 -14.85 -2.84
N PRO A 328 -8.90 -15.65 -1.81
CA PRO A 328 -7.88 -16.10 -0.88
C PRO A 328 -6.83 -16.91 -1.65
N VAL A 329 -5.58 -16.49 -1.57
CA VAL A 329 -4.47 -17.25 -2.15
C VAL A 329 -4.26 -18.50 -1.29
N SER A 330 -4.76 -19.64 -1.81
CA SER A 330 -4.63 -20.95 -1.16
C SER A 330 -3.21 -21.16 -0.66
N THR A 331 -3.07 -21.57 0.60
CA THR A 331 -1.78 -21.91 1.22
C THR A 331 -1.30 -23.28 0.73
N MET A 332 -1.08 -23.42 -0.57
CA MET A 332 -0.34 -24.56 -1.10
C MET A 332 1.17 -24.30 -0.97
N ARG A 333 1.92 -25.36 -0.65
CA ARG A 333 3.35 -25.32 -0.34
C ARG A 333 4.14 -25.26 -1.66
N SER A 334 4.25 -24.11 -2.30
CA SER A 334 5.08 -23.98 -3.52
C SER A 334 6.57 -23.98 -3.17
N VAL A 335 7.41 -24.46 -4.09
CA VAL A 335 8.88 -24.45 -3.96
C VAL A 335 9.38 -23.02 -4.22
N ALA A 336 10.34 -22.52 -3.43
CA ALA A 336 10.87 -21.16 -3.59
C ALA A 336 11.91 -21.11 -4.73
N SER A 337 11.99 -19.98 -5.44
CA SER A 337 13.07 -19.73 -6.40
C SER A 337 14.41 -19.60 -5.65
N VAL A 338 15.51 -20.00 -6.29
CA VAL A 338 16.87 -19.96 -5.71
C VAL A 338 17.25 -18.52 -5.30
N ASP A 339 16.88 -17.52 -6.09
CA ASP A 339 17.15 -16.11 -5.78
C ASP A 339 16.39 -15.61 -4.54
N ASP A 340 15.15 -16.09 -4.38
CA ASP A 340 14.33 -15.80 -3.21
C ASP A 340 14.89 -16.47 -1.95
N MET A 341 15.70 -17.53 -2.07
CA MET A 341 16.34 -18.18 -0.93
C MET A 341 17.53 -17.36 -0.42
N VAL A 342 18.40 -16.90 -1.33
CA VAL A 342 19.62 -16.14 -0.98
C VAL A 342 19.30 -14.80 -0.31
N TRP A 343 18.31 -14.07 -0.83
CA TRP A 343 17.88 -12.81 -0.20
C TRP A 343 17.43 -13.03 1.25
N ALA A 344 16.81 -14.17 1.47
CA ALA A 344 16.01 -14.42 2.63
C ALA A 344 16.87 -15.02 3.77
N GLU A 345 17.96 -15.71 3.45
CA GLU A 345 19.02 -16.05 4.42
C GLU A 345 19.72 -14.80 4.96
N ARG A 346 20.04 -13.83 4.10
CA ARG A 346 20.63 -12.54 4.51
C ARG A 346 19.73 -11.77 5.47
N ALA A 347 18.42 -11.83 5.24
CA ALA A 347 17.42 -11.22 6.11
C ALA A 347 17.43 -11.77 7.53
N ALA A 348 17.40 -13.09 7.65
CA ALA A 348 17.39 -13.76 8.94
C ALA A 348 18.67 -13.49 9.74
N ALA A 349 19.84 -13.49 9.07
CA ALA A 349 21.11 -13.18 9.71
C ALA A 349 21.14 -11.76 10.28
N LYS A 350 20.57 -10.78 9.56
CA LYS A 350 20.55 -9.39 10.01
C LYS A 350 19.58 -9.14 11.14
N ASP A 351 18.36 -9.70 11.10
CA ASP A 351 17.40 -9.58 12.19
C ASP A 351 17.98 -10.18 13.50
N ALA A 352 18.74 -11.27 13.41
CA ALA A 352 19.44 -11.85 14.55
C ALA A 352 20.50 -10.90 15.13
N ILE A 353 21.28 -10.23 14.27
CA ILE A 353 22.28 -9.23 14.70
C ILE A 353 21.61 -8.00 15.32
N GLU A 354 20.55 -7.46 14.72
CA GLU A 354 19.83 -6.29 15.25
C GLU A 354 19.20 -6.59 16.62
N ASN A 355 18.63 -7.79 16.81
CA ASN A 355 18.10 -8.20 18.12
C ASN A 355 19.21 -8.35 19.16
N ALA A 356 20.36 -8.93 18.80
CA ALA A 356 21.50 -9.06 19.70
C ALA A 356 22.03 -7.69 20.17
N ILE A 357 22.15 -6.72 19.25
CA ILE A 357 22.57 -5.35 19.57
C ILE A 357 21.54 -4.68 20.50
N ALA A 358 20.24 -4.83 20.21
CA ALA A 358 19.19 -4.24 21.04
C ALA A 358 19.17 -4.81 22.46
N GLU A 359 19.36 -6.13 22.61
CA GLU A 359 19.49 -6.79 23.92
C GLU A 359 20.73 -6.31 24.68
N GLU A 360 21.86 -6.11 24.00
CA GLU A 360 23.08 -5.58 24.61
C GLU A 360 22.91 -4.12 25.08
N GLU A 361 22.28 -3.27 24.27
CA GLU A 361 21.94 -1.90 24.64
C GLU A 361 20.98 -1.85 25.84
N GLU A 362 19.99 -2.75 25.90
CA GLU A 362 19.07 -2.84 27.03
C GLU A 362 19.79 -3.29 28.29
N ARG A 363 20.70 -4.27 28.21
CA ARG A 363 21.55 -4.71 29.33
C ARG A 363 22.42 -3.56 29.84
N LYS A 364 23.07 -2.80 28.95
CA LYS A 364 23.85 -1.60 29.31
C LYS A 364 22.99 -0.56 30.01
N ARG A 365 21.77 -0.33 29.54
CA ARG A 365 20.81 0.60 30.19
C ARG A 365 20.35 0.12 31.57
N ARG A 366 20.19 -1.19 31.78
CA ARG A 366 19.86 -1.77 33.09
C ARG A 366 21.03 -1.61 34.08
N GLN A 367 22.26 -1.91 33.65
CA GLN A 367 23.46 -1.72 34.48
C GLN A 367 23.64 -0.26 34.94
N ILE A 368 23.35 0.72 34.07
CA ILE A 368 23.42 2.15 34.44
C ILE A 368 22.31 2.56 35.42
N ARG A 369 21.17 1.85 35.43
CA ARG A 369 20.03 2.16 36.31
C ARG A 369 20.15 1.58 37.72
N GLU A 370 20.98 0.56 37.93
CA GLU A 370 21.12 -0.11 39.23
C GLU A 370 22.31 0.28 40.15
N PRO A 371 23.20 1.27 39.88
CA PRO A 371 24.38 1.47 40.73
C PRO A 371 24.12 2.19 42.07
N GLY A 372 22.87 2.25 42.56
CA GLY A 372 22.50 3.16 43.67
C GLY A 372 21.69 2.58 44.83
N LYS A 373 21.34 1.28 44.86
CA LYS A 373 20.52 0.72 45.94
C LYS A 373 21.29 0.16 47.13
N ASP A 374 22.59 -0.10 47.00
CA ASP A 374 23.35 -0.81 48.05
C ASP A 374 24.10 0.09 49.05
N GLN A 375 23.98 1.42 48.97
CA GLN A 375 24.67 2.35 49.90
C GLN A 375 23.76 3.06 50.92
N LYS A 376 22.46 2.75 51.01
CA LYS A 376 21.53 3.40 51.97
C LYS A 376 21.22 2.61 53.25
N GLY A 377 22.06 1.64 53.62
CA GLY A 377 21.84 0.77 54.79
C GLY A 377 22.57 1.15 56.10
N ALA A 378 23.47 2.14 56.13
CA ALA A 378 24.45 2.26 57.24
C ALA A 378 24.45 3.60 58.02
N ARG A 379 23.34 4.35 58.08
CA ARG A 379 23.22 5.52 59.00
C ARG A 379 21.83 5.61 59.64
N ALA A 380 21.55 4.70 60.57
CA ALA A 380 20.52 4.89 61.57
C ALA A 380 21.06 4.37 62.91
N GLY A 381 21.29 5.25 63.88
CA GLY A 381 21.45 4.85 65.27
C GLY A 381 22.52 5.58 66.07
N THR A 382 22.33 6.88 66.36
CA THR A 382 22.59 7.43 67.70
C THR A 382 21.97 8.83 67.81
N VAL A 383 20.73 8.90 68.31
CA VAL A 383 20.18 10.15 68.85
C VAL A 383 20.11 9.96 70.35
N GLY A 384 21.06 10.59 71.04
CA GLY A 384 21.18 10.58 72.49
C GLY A 384 20.07 11.38 73.15
N THR A 385 19.41 10.75 74.11
CA THR A 385 18.47 11.33 75.07
C THR A 385 19.25 12.16 76.10
N ALA A 386 19.18 13.50 75.99
CA ALA A 386 19.73 14.42 76.99
C ALA A 386 18.60 15.01 77.86
N LYS A 387 18.43 14.36 79.02
CA LYS A 387 18.12 14.86 80.37
C LYS A 387 17.70 16.34 80.50
N ARG A 388 16.45 16.55 80.93
CA ARG A 388 15.91 17.79 81.50
C ARG A 388 16.19 17.83 83.02
N ARG A 389 16.92 18.84 83.47
CA ARG A 389 17.03 19.45 84.82
C ARG A 389 17.11 20.94 84.48
N THR A 390 16.35 21.87 85.03
CA THR A 390 15.60 22.06 86.28
C THR A 390 14.48 23.05 85.98
#